data_AF-A0A353X4N8-F1
#
_entry.id   AF-A0A353X4N8-F1
#
_cell.length_a   1.000
_cell.length_b   1.000
_cell.length_c   1.000
_cell.angle_alpha   90.00
_cell.angle_beta   90.00
_cell.angle_gamma   90.00
#
_symmetry.space_group_name_H-M   'P 1'
#
loop_
_entity.id
_entity.type
_entity.pdbx_description
1 polymer ?
#
loop_
_entity_poly.entity_id
_entity_poly.type
_entity_poly.pdbx_seq_one_letter_code
_entity_poly.pdbx_strand_id
1 'polypeptide(L)'
;MFGFFKRNKSKSRGGGLQLKDLHHQVIQEGDLVQAYRYNLGRCIVIRENEGIAYKSLEIDKVVSWPYMIDASTELQKVERLENGSDK
;
A
#
# COMPACT_ATOMS: atom_id res chain seq x y z
N MET A 1 -45.21 0.74 13.33
CA MET A 1 -44.20 1.71 13.80
C MET A 1 -42.90 0.93 14.06
N PHE A 2 -41.86 1.25 13.28
CA PHE A 2 -40.44 0.86 13.39
C PHE A 2 -40.04 -0.63 13.39
N GLY A 3 -39.74 -1.13 12.19
CA GLY A 3 -38.99 -2.37 11.99
C GLY A 3 -37.52 -2.22 12.36
N PHE A 4 -37.07 -3.00 13.34
CA PHE A 4 -35.67 -3.07 13.76
C PHE A 4 -34.95 -4.21 13.05
N PHE A 5 -34.75 -4.07 11.74
CA PHE A 5 -33.68 -4.81 11.07
C PHE A 5 -32.36 -4.12 11.41
N LYS A 6 -31.68 -4.60 12.45
CA LYS A 6 -30.24 -4.36 12.61
C LYS A 6 -29.56 -4.95 11.39
N ARG A 7 -29.24 -4.09 10.42
CA ARG A 7 -28.20 -4.36 9.42
C ARG A 7 -26.92 -4.60 10.21
N ASN A 8 -26.62 -5.87 10.46
CA ASN A 8 -25.23 -6.28 10.65
C ASN A 8 -24.51 -5.72 9.44
N LYS A 9 -23.67 -4.69 9.65
CA LYS A 9 -22.66 -4.31 8.67
C LYS A 9 -22.01 -5.62 8.30
N SER A 10 -22.25 -6.06 7.07
CA SER A 10 -21.51 -7.17 6.54
C SER A 10 -20.06 -6.83 6.79
N LYS A 11 -19.40 -7.64 7.63
CA LYS A 11 -17.98 -7.88 7.41
C LYS A 11 -17.95 -8.35 5.96
N SER A 12 -17.77 -7.43 5.01
CA SER A 12 -17.36 -7.83 3.69
C SER A 12 -16.15 -8.72 3.95
N ARG A 13 -16.18 -9.91 3.37
CA ARG A 13 -15.06 -10.85 3.40
C ARG A 13 -13.93 -10.21 2.59
N GLY A 14 -13.28 -9.21 3.18
CA GLY A 14 -12.31 -8.31 2.59
C GLY A 14 -11.35 -7.82 3.66
N GLY A 15 -10.97 -8.72 4.59
CA GLY A 15 -9.79 -8.54 5.43
C GLY A 15 -8.52 -8.66 4.61
N GLY A 16 -8.44 -7.88 3.52
CA GLY A 16 -7.18 -7.65 2.84
C GLY A 16 -6.32 -6.83 3.78
N LEU A 17 -5.12 -7.32 4.08
CA LEU A 17 -4.09 -6.55 4.76
C LEU A 17 -4.01 -5.18 4.09
N GLN A 18 -4.39 -4.13 4.81
CA GLN A 18 -4.28 -2.77 4.28
C GLN A 18 -2.79 -2.47 4.19
N LEU A 19 -2.32 -2.25 2.96
CA LEU A 19 -0.94 -1.86 2.74
C LEU A 19 -0.71 -0.49 3.36
N LYS A 20 0.23 -0.44 4.30
CA LYS A 20 0.58 0.77 5.01
C LYS A 20 2.08 1.01 4.90
N ASP A 21 2.42 2.28 4.72
CA ASP A 21 3.80 2.75 4.73
C ASP A 21 4.36 2.81 6.17
N LEU A 22 5.59 3.29 6.31
CA LEU A 22 6.25 3.47 7.61
C LEU A 22 5.53 4.45 8.55
N HIS A 23 4.66 5.31 8.02
CA HIS A 23 3.87 6.31 8.74
C HIS A 23 2.41 5.90 8.92
N HIS A 24 2.09 4.62 8.70
CA HIS A 24 0.73 4.08 8.72
C HIS A 24 -0.24 4.70 7.69
N GLN A 25 0.28 5.40 6.68
CA GLN A 25 -0.50 5.89 5.55
C GLN A 25 -0.85 4.72 4.64
N VAL A 26 -2.10 4.68 4.19
CA VAL A 26 -2.58 3.64 3.28
C VAL A 26 -1.95 3.86 1.90
N ILE A 27 -1.39 2.78 1.35
CA ILE A 27 -0.81 2.73 0.01
C ILE A 27 -1.81 2.07 -0.93
N GLN A 28 -2.02 2.69 -2.08
CA GLN A 28 -2.88 2.19 -3.14
C GLN A 28 -2.14 2.15 -4.47
N GLU A 29 -2.71 1.42 -5.43
CA GLU A 29 -2.24 1.42 -6.81
C GLU A 29 -2.26 2.84 -7.39
N GLY A 30 -1.20 3.22 -8.08
CA GLY A 30 -1.01 4.57 -8.63
C GLY A 30 -0.29 5.54 -7.69
N ASP A 31 -0.12 5.20 -6.40
CA ASP A 31 0.61 6.05 -5.46
C ASP A 31 2.10 6.13 -5.82
N LEU A 32 2.69 7.29 -5.57
CA LEU A 32 4.13 7.47 -5.54
C LEU A 32 4.65 7.19 -4.14
N VAL A 33 5.73 6.42 -4.03
CA VAL A 33 6.36 6.08 -2.77
C VAL A 33 7.88 6.16 -2.89
N GLN A 34 8.55 6.48 -1.79
CA GLN A 34 9.98 6.32 -1.63
C GLN A 34 10.26 4.93 -1.05
N ALA A 35 11.01 4.10 -1.76
CA ALA A 35 11.38 2.77 -1.30
C ALA A 35 12.73 2.77 -0.57
N TYR A 36 12.78 2.14 0.61
CA TYR A 36 14.00 2.00 1.42
C TYR A 36 14.61 0.60 1.33
N ARG A 37 14.10 -0.26 0.45
CA ARG A 37 14.66 -1.57 0.16
C ARG A 37 15.13 -1.67 -1.28
N TYR A 38 16.13 -2.54 -1.48
CA TYR A 38 16.65 -2.91 -2.79
C TYR A 38 17.15 -1.75 -3.66
N ASN A 39 17.45 -0.60 -3.05
CA ASN A 39 17.89 0.64 -3.72
C ASN A 39 16.98 1.04 -4.90
N LEU A 40 15.66 0.90 -4.74
CA LEU A 40 14.71 1.22 -5.80
C LEU A 40 14.48 2.74 -5.97
N GLY A 41 14.79 3.54 -4.95
CA GLY A 41 14.55 4.99 -5.00
C GLY A 41 13.06 5.31 -5.03
N ARG A 42 12.66 6.22 -5.93
CA ARG A 42 11.26 6.56 -6.14
C ARG A 42 10.55 5.48 -6.94
N CYS A 43 9.40 5.04 -6.45
CA CYS A 43 8.59 4.01 -7.07
C CYS A 43 7.15 4.49 -7.31
N ILE A 44 6.55 3.95 -8.36
CA ILE A 44 5.09 3.94 -8.53
C ILE A 44 4.55 2.57 -8.13
N VAL A 45 3.45 2.57 -7.40
CA VAL A 45 2.74 1.34 -7.01
C VAL A 45 1.89 0.88 -8.19
N ILE A 46 2.10 -0.36 -8.63
CA ILE A 46 1.40 -0.95 -9.77
C ILE A 46 0.70 -2.25 -9.34
N ARG A 47 -0.36 -2.61 -10.04
CA ARG A 47 -1.00 -3.92 -9.91
C ARG A 47 -0.52 -4.85 -11.01
N GLU A 48 0.01 -5.99 -10.62
CA GLU A 48 0.37 -7.11 -11.47
C GLU A 48 -0.62 -8.28 -11.26
N ASN A 49 -0.46 -9.33 -12.06
CA ASN A 49 -1.34 -10.52 -12.00
C ASN A 49 -1.40 -11.17 -10.61
N GLU A 50 -0.28 -11.13 -9.86
CA GLU A 50 -0.15 -11.77 -8.55
C GLU A 50 -0.44 -10.82 -7.36
N GLY A 51 -0.71 -9.53 -7.62
CA GLY A 51 -0.98 -8.55 -6.57
C GLY A 51 -0.31 -7.21 -6.83
N ILE A 52 0.13 -6.56 -5.75
CA ILE A 52 0.75 -5.23 -5.82
C ILE A 52 2.27 -5.36 -5.95
N ALA A 53 2.88 -4.51 -6.76
CA ALA A 53 4.31 -4.38 -6.92
C ALA A 53 4.74 -2.91 -6.95
N TYR A 54 6.04 -2.69 -6.76
CA TYR A 54 6.66 -1.37 -6.78
C TYR A 54 7.60 -1.29 -7.98
N LYS A 55 7.30 -0.38 -8.91
CA LYS A 55 8.15 -0.11 -10.06
C LYS A 55 9.00 1.13 -9.81
N SER A 56 10.33 0.95 -9.79
CA SER A 56 11.28 2.06 -9.72
C SER A 56 11.18 2.94 -10.95
N LEU A 57 11.19 4.25 -10.73
CA LEU A 57 11.24 5.27 -11.78
C LEU A 57 12.69 5.59 -12.21
N GLU A 58 13.69 5.09 -11.49
CA GLU A 58 15.11 5.43 -11.70
C GLU A 58 15.89 4.31 -12.40
N ILE A 59 15.65 3.05 -12.01
CA ILE A 59 16.46 1.90 -12.44
C ILE A 59 15.66 0.82 -13.19
N ASP A 60 14.43 1.13 -13.62
CA ASP A 60 13.48 0.23 -14.32
C ASP A 60 13.35 -1.16 -13.67
N LYS A 61 13.44 -1.21 -12.34
CA LYS A 61 13.34 -2.43 -11.54
C LYS A 61 11.97 -2.54 -10.90
N VAL A 62 11.38 -3.73 -10.93
CA VAL A 62 10.09 -4.03 -10.28
C VAL A 62 10.32 -5.01 -9.14
N VAL A 63 9.68 -4.75 -7.99
CA VAL A 63 9.74 -5.62 -6.80
C VAL A 63 8.34 -5.85 -6.26
N SER A 64 7.96 -7.11 -6.11
CA SER A 64 6.65 -7.51 -5.59
C SER A 64 6.52 -7.14 -4.11
N TRP A 65 5.28 -6.84 -3.71
CA TRP A 65 4.93 -6.42 -2.34
C TRP A 65 5.48 -7.30 -1.20
N PRO A 66 5.46 -8.65 -1.27
CA PRO A 66 5.95 -9.49 -0.17
C PRO A 66 7.41 -9.23 0.22
N TYR A 67 8.23 -8.79 -0.74
CA TYR A 67 9.64 -8.46 -0.51
C TYR A 67 9.84 -7.12 0.20
N MET A 68 8.80 -6.29 0.26
CA MET A 68 8.83 -4.94 0.83
C MET A 68 8.35 -4.91 2.29
N ILE A 69 7.79 -6.01 2.80
CA ILE A 69 7.35 -6.15 4.19
C ILE A 69 8.55 -6.22 5.15
N ASP A 70 8.48 -5.46 6.22
CA ASP A 70 9.36 -5.63 7.38
C ASP A 70 8.82 -6.70 8.32
N ALA A 71 9.64 -7.71 8.62
CA ALA A 71 9.21 -8.83 9.46
C ALA A 71 8.98 -8.46 10.93
N SER A 72 9.54 -7.34 11.41
CA SER A 72 9.41 -6.91 12.81
C SER A 72 8.20 -6.00 13.04
N THR A 73 7.77 -5.27 12.02
CA THR A 73 6.72 -4.24 12.14
C THR A 73 5.49 -4.53 11.29
N GLU A 74 5.57 -5.49 10.38
CA GLU A 74 4.55 -5.81 9.36
C GLU A 74 4.18 -4.63 8.44
N LEU A 75 4.91 -3.51 8.55
CA LEU A 75 4.78 -2.34 7.69
C LEU A 75 5.61 -2.50 6.42
N GLN A 76 5.24 -1.75 5.38
CA GLN A 76 6.05 -1.65 4.19
C GLN A 76 7.27 -0.77 4.46
N LYS A 77 8.45 -1.17 3.98
CA LYS A 77 9.67 -0.33 3.96
C LYS A 77 9.61 0.72 2.85
N VAL A 78 8.51 1.45 2.80
CA VAL A 78 8.29 2.58 1.91
C VAL A 78 7.66 3.73 2.67
N GLU A 79 7.79 4.94 2.14
CA GLU A 79 7.13 6.16 2.60
C GLU A 79 6.29 6.70 1.45
N ARG A 80 5.01 7.02 1.69
CA ARG A 80 4.17 7.59 0.64
C ARG A 80 4.61 9.02 0.36
N LEU A 81 4.85 9.30 -0.91
CA LEU A 81 5.14 10.65 -1.38
C LEU A 81 3.81 11.30 -1.73
N GLU A 82 3.24 12.08 -0.80
CA GLU A 82 2.14 12.96 -1.17
C GLU A 82 2.67 13.99 -2.18
N ASN A 83 2.03 14.08 -3.34
CA ASN A 83 2.16 15.27 -4.17
C ASN A 83 1.70 16.44 -3.31
N GLY A 84 2.63 17.31 -2.94
CA GLY A 84 2.46 18.38 -1.97
C GLY A 84 1.07 18.98 -1.97
N SER A 85 0.26 18.58 -0.98
CA SER A 85 -0.85 19.39 -0.52
C SER A 85 -0.29 20.29 0.56
N ASP A 86 0.52 21.25 0.10
CA ASP A 86 0.86 22.44 0.86
C ASP A 86 -0.46 23.12 1.25
N LYS A 87 -0.81 23.06 2.54
CA LYS A 87 -1.51 24.10 3.32
C LYS A 87 -1.81 23.66 4.75
#